data_AF-A0A6A6N4L4-F1
#
_entry.id   AF-A0A6A6N4L4-F1
#
_cell.length_a   1.000
_cell.length_b   1.000
_cell.length_c   1.000
_cell.angle_alpha   90.00
_cell.angle_beta   90.00
_cell.angle_gamma   90.00
#
_symmetry.space_group_name_H-M   'P 1'
#
loop_
_entity.id
_entity.type
_entity.pdbx_description
1 polymer ?
#
loop_
_entity_poly.entity_id
_entity_poly.type
_entity_poly.pdbx_seq_one_letter_code
_entity_poly.pdbx_strand_id
1 'polypeptide(L)'
;MDKDVYEKVMENVLAMHLFKHKIVHLCIPGDEVPQRMRYKNQSGSSLSFRLDRPNLIGFCFCAVFDPNKCSGYRFLDIHCEAQFIDKSGHSSKNVYSLFDIAYMNADWLYSEHVFLWNHWFFNMEDGFVEASFQFYPTYPVFDYEAIIKCGVHPMFGEKGINHEKKEEEPPQQR
;
A
#
# COMPACT_ATOMS: atom_id res chain seq x y z
N MET A 1 14.63 -19.44 -9.54
CA MET A 1 13.77 -19.82 -8.39
C MET A 1 12.39 -20.15 -8.95
N ASP A 2 11.65 -21.08 -8.37
CA ASP A 2 10.36 -21.52 -8.89
C ASP A 2 9.29 -20.41 -8.72
N LYS A 3 8.36 -20.28 -9.68
CA LYS A 3 7.27 -19.28 -9.66
C LYS A 3 6.42 -19.42 -8.40
N ASP A 4 6.18 -20.66 -7.98
CA ASP A 4 5.44 -21.01 -6.77
C ASP A 4 6.11 -20.49 -5.48
N VAL A 5 7.44 -20.35 -5.49
CA VAL A 5 8.18 -19.82 -4.34
C VAL A 5 7.99 -18.33 -4.22
N TYR A 6 8.07 -17.58 -5.34
CA TYR A 6 7.84 -16.13 -5.33
C TYR A 6 6.42 -15.78 -4.89
N GLU A 7 5.41 -16.50 -5.39
CA GLU A 7 4.03 -16.30 -4.98
C GLU A 7 3.86 -16.50 -3.47
N LYS A 8 4.41 -17.60 -2.91
CA LYS A 8 4.38 -17.84 -1.46
C LYS A 8 5.06 -16.74 -0.66
N VAL A 9 6.18 -16.20 -1.13
CA VAL A 9 6.87 -15.09 -0.47
C VAL A 9 6.00 -13.84 -0.47
N MET A 10 5.41 -13.46 -1.61
CA MET A 10 4.51 -12.30 -1.71
C MET A 10 3.31 -12.43 -0.78
N GLU A 11 2.68 -13.60 -0.77
CA GLU A 11 1.50 -13.86 0.07
C GLU A 11 1.83 -13.87 1.56
N ASN A 12 3.02 -14.35 1.94
CA ASN A 12 3.51 -14.28 3.31
C ASN A 12 3.81 -12.84 3.74
N VAL A 13 4.42 -12.02 2.87
CA VAL A 13 4.69 -10.61 3.16
C VAL A 13 3.38 -9.83 3.30
N LEU A 14 2.43 -10.03 2.40
CA LEU A 14 1.09 -9.46 2.51
C LEU A 14 0.44 -9.88 3.84
N ALA A 15 0.51 -11.15 4.23
CA ALA A 15 0.01 -11.59 5.53
C ALA A 15 0.72 -10.87 6.70
N MET A 16 2.06 -10.73 6.66
CA MET A 16 2.80 -10.02 7.71
C MET A 16 2.40 -8.55 7.84
N HIS A 17 2.16 -7.85 6.72
CA HIS A 17 1.65 -6.48 6.72
C HIS A 17 0.35 -6.38 7.51
N LEU A 18 -0.54 -7.36 7.34
CA LEU A 18 -1.85 -7.40 7.97
C LEU A 18 -1.79 -7.75 9.47
N PHE A 19 -0.84 -8.58 9.91
CA PHE A 19 -0.84 -9.13 11.27
C PHE A 19 0.06 -8.42 12.29
N LYS A 20 1.18 -7.81 11.89
CA LYS A 20 2.26 -7.46 12.85
C LYS A 20 2.53 -5.98 13.06
N HIS A 21 1.74 -5.07 12.47
CA HIS A 21 2.00 -3.63 12.54
C HIS A 21 3.45 -3.24 12.15
N LYS A 22 4.13 -4.09 11.38
CA LYS A 22 5.50 -3.83 10.91
C LYS A 22 5.45 -3.24 9.52
N ILE A 23 6.23 -2.19 9.31
CA ILE A 23 6.54 -1.70 7.98
C ILE A 23 7.50 -2.72 7.36
N VAL A 24 7.04 -3.39 6.30
CA VAL A 24 7.86 -4.33 5.54
C VAL A 24 7.85 -3.88 4.11
N HIS A 25 9.02 -3.85 3.51
CA HIS A 25 9.23 -3.48 2.13
C HIS A 25 9.75 -4.73 1.40
N LEU A 26 9.19 -5.08 0.25
CA LEU A 26 9.64 -6.20 -0.59
C LEU A 26 9.78 -5.74 -2.05
N CYS A 27 10.87 -6.15 -2.69
CA CYS A 27 11.06 -6.10 -4.14
C CYS A 27 11.55 -7.47 -4.61
N ILE A 28 10.84 -8.09 -5.53
CA ILE A 28 11.21 -9.39 -6.11
C ILE A 28 10.85 -9.44 -7.59
N PRO A 29 11.53 -10.27 -8.40
CA PRO A 29 11.09 -10.54 -9.77
C PRO A 29 9.68 -11.11 -9.80
N GLY A 30 8.85 -10.62 -10.73
CA GLY A 30 7.50 -11.09 -10.93
C GLY A 30 6.63 -10.08 -11.66
N ASP A 31 5.57 -10.59 -12.29
CA ASP A 31 4.66 -9.85 -13.14
C ASP A 31 3.22 -9.85 -12.60
N GLU A 32 2.98 -10.36 -11.39
CA GLU A 32 1.64 -10.52 -10.82
C GLU A 32 1.49 -9.81 -9.47
N VAL A 33 0.33 -9.19 -9.28
CA VAL A 33 -0.11 -8.66 -7.98
C VAL A 33 -0.53 -9.83 -7.08
N PRO A 34 -0.26 -9.82 -5.75
CA PRO A 34 -0.65 -10.91 -4.87
C PRO A 34 -2.14 -11.22 -4.99
N GLN A 35 -2.48 -12.51 -5.05
CA GLN A 35 -3.84 -12.96 -5.29
C GLN A 35 -4.79 -12.50 -4.19
N ARG A 36 -4.33 -12.45 -2.94
CA ARG A 36 -5.12 -12.01 -1.77
C ARG A 36 -5.29 -10.49 -1.67
N MET A 37 -4.69 -9.69 -2.56
CA MET A 37 -5.00 -8.27 -2.61
C MET A 37 -6.46 -8.04 -2.99
N ARG A 38 -7.13 -7.18 -2.21
CA ARG A 38 -8.57 -6.96 -2.32
C ARG A 38 -8.93 -6.20 -3.59
N TYR A 39 -8.17 -5.16 -3.92
CA TYR A 39 -8.35 -4.37 -5.12
C TYR A 39 -7.10 -4.52 -5.97
N LYS A 40 -7.29 -4.84 -7.25
CA LYS A 40 -6.22 -5.12 -8.20
C LYS A 40 -6.57 -4.50 -9.55
N ASN A 41 -5.60 -3.85 -10.18
CA ASN A 41 -5.66 -3.50 -11.59
C ASN A 41 -4.59 -4.31 -12.33
N GLN A 42 -5.03 -5.09 -13.32
CA GLN A 42 -4.18 -5.95 -14.15
C GLN A 42 -3.67 -5.26 -15.41
N SER A 43 -4.07 -4.01 -15.65
CA SER A 43 -3.69 -3.23 -16.81
C SER A 43 -3.63 -1.75 -16.44
N GLY A 44 -2.50 -1.34 -15.88
CA GLY A 44 -2.16 0.05 -15.60
C GLY A 44 -1.84 0.32 -14.14
N SER A 45 -1.64 1.61 -13.89
CA SER A 45 -1.00 2.12 -12.68
C SER A 45 -1.97 2.79 -11.72
N SER A 46 -3.28 2.68 -11.93
CA SER A 46 -4.27 3.31 -11.07
C SER A 46 -5.42 2.40 -10.71
N LEU A 47 -6.06 2.69 -9.58
CA LEU A 47 -7.28 2.04 -9.15
C LEU A 47 -8.11 2.99 -8.30
N SER A 48 -9.43 2.85 -8.38
CA SER A 48 -10.38 3.59 -7.54
C SER A 48 -11.43 2.63 -7.02
N PHE A 49 -11.84 2.81 -5.77
CA PHE A 49 -12.88 1.99 -5.16
C PHE A 49 -13.60 2.74 -4.04
N ARG A 50 -14.81 2.25 -3.74
CA ARG A 50 -15.55 2.67 -2.56
C ARG A 50 -15.22 1.79 -1.36
N LEU A 51 -15.21 2.39 -0.19
CA LEU A 51 -14.92 1.69 1.07
C LEU A 51 -16.03 1.91 2.10
N ASP A 52 -16.85 0.88 2.30
CA ASP A 52 -18.01 0.98 3.20
C ASP A 52 -17.71 0.43 4.61
N ARG A 53 -16.44 0.38 5.03
CA ARG A 53 -16.03 -0.23 6.31
C ARG A 53 -15.28 0.77 7.20
N PRO A 54 -15.70 0.95 8.48
CA PRO A 54 -14.99 1.81 9.43
C PRO A 54 -13.69 1.15 9.94
N ASN A 55 -12.93 1.90 10.73
CA ASN A 55 -11.68 1.46 11.38
C ASN A 55 -10.55 1.13 10.40
N LEU A 56 -10.41 1.91 9.33
CA LEU A 56 -9.23 1.77 8.48
C LEU A 56 -8.00 2.27 9.24
N ILE A 57 -6.96 1.44 9.29
CA ILE A 57 -5.70 1.74 10.00
C ILE A 57 -4.50 1.84 9.06
N GLY A 58 -4.68 1.56 7.77
CA GLY A 58 -3.59 1.62 6.79
C GLY A 58 -3.95 1.00 5.45
N PHE A 59 -2.98 0.99 4.54
CA PHE A 59 -3.03 0.17 3.32
C PHE A 59 -1.74 -0.62 3.14
N CYS A 60 -1.88 -1.78 2.52
CA CYS A 60 -0.81 -2.44 1.81
C CYS A 60 -0.94 -2.12 0.31
N PHE A 61 0.18 -1.80 -0.31
CA PHE A 61 0.33 -1.36 -1.68
C PHE A 61 1.16 -2.38 -2.47
N CYS A 62 0.79 -2.57 -3.73
CA CYS A 62 1.56 -3.34 -4.70
C CYS A 62 1.68 -2.56 -6.00
N ALA A 63 2.87 -2.53 -6.57
CA ALA A 63 3.13 -2.04 -7.91
C ALA A 63 4.00 -3.04 -8.67
N VAL A 64 3.61 -3.37 -9.89
CA VAL A 64 4.41 -4.18 -10.81
C VAL A 64 5.07 -3.23 -11.80
N PHE A 65 6.39 -3.17 -11.75
CA PHE A 65 7.20 -2.28 -12.56
C PHE A 65 7.83 -3.05 -13.73
N ASP A 66 7.72 -2.51 -14.93
CA ASP A 66 8.40 -2.99 -16.12
C ASP A 66 9.58 -2.06 -16.47
N PRO A 67 10.84 -2.52 -16.28
CA PRO A 67 12.01 -1.71 -16.58
C PRO A 67 12.14 -1.36 -18.07
N ASN A 68 11.58 -2.16 -18.99
CA ASN A 68 11.69 -1.90 -20.42
C ASN A 68 10.87 -0.69 -20.88
N LYS A 69 9.82 -0.36 -20.11
CA LYS A 69 9.01 0.84 -20.33
C LYS A 69 9.64 2.09 -19.73
N CYS A 70 10.70 1.93 -18.95
CA CYS A 70 11.36 3.02 -18.23
C CYS A 70 12.78 3.20 -18.80
N SER A 71 12.98 4.16 -19.71
CA SER A 71 14.26 4.30 -20.41
C SER A 71 15.38 4.95 -19.56
N GLY A 72 16.44 4.19 -19.22
CA GLY A 72 17.78 4.73 -18.92
C GLY A 72 18.07 5.18 -17.48
N TYR A 73 17.53 4.50 -16.46
CA TYR A 73 17.58 4.98 -15.07
C TYR A 73 18.47 4.16 -14.14
N ARG A 74 19.08 4.83 -13.15
CA ARG A 74 19.98 4.22 -12.16
C ARG A 74 19.40 4.10 -10.76
N PHE A 75 18.24 4.69 -10.48
CA PHE A 75 17.58 4.66 -9.16
C PHE A 75 16.07 4.74 -9.39
N LEU A 76 15.29 4.01 -8.58
CA LEU A 76 13.85 3.85 -8.79
C LEU A 76 13.09 3.98 -7.46
N ASP A 77 12.59 5.18 -7.16
CA ASP A 77 11.55 5.37 -6.15
C ASP A 77 10.18 5.03 -6.74
N ILE A 78 9.31 4.36 -5.97
CA ILE A 78 7.90 4.16 -6.36
C ILE A 78 7.01 4.91 -5.40
N HIS A 79 6.17 5.76 -5.98
CA HIS A 79 5.18 6.57 -5.28
C HIS A 79 3.76 6.08 -5.58
N CYS A 80 2.88 6.35 -4.63
CA CYS A 80 1.44 6.21 -4.74
C CYS A 80 0.79 7.52 -4.28
N GLU A 81 0.25 8.30 -5.20
CA GLU A 81 -0.67 9.40 -4.86
C GLU A 81 -2.04 8.79 -4.56
N ALA A 82 -2.58 9.06 -3.37
CA ALA A 82 -3.90 8.64 -2.96
C ALA A 82 -4.80 9.86 -2.72
N GLN A 83 -6.00 9.82 -3.28
CA GLN A 83 -7.04 10.80 -3.04
C GLN A 83 -8.20 10.12 -2.32
N PHE A 84 -8.71 10.75 -1.25
CA PHE A 84 -9.82 10.26 -0.45
C PHE A 84 -10.97 11.26 -0.51
N ILE A 85 -12.19 10.77 -0.67
CA ILE A 85 -13.42 11.56 -0.61
C ILE A 85 -14.24 11.10 0.58
N ASP A 86 -14.52 11.99 1.51
CA ASP A 86 -15.32 11.70 2.69
C ASP A 86 -16.83 11.77 2.42
N LYS A 87 -17.63 11.49 3.46
CA LYS A 87 -19.10 11.52 3.37
C LYS A 87 -19.67 12.92 3.11
N SER A 88 -18.94 13.97 3.47
CA SER A 88 -19.32 15.36 3.20
C SER A 88 -18.97 15.78 1.77
N GLY A 89 -18.26 14.93 1.02
CA GLY A 89 -17.73 15.24 -0.31
C GLY A 89 -16.39 15.98 -0.26
N HIS A 90 -15.79 16.14 0.92
CA HIS A 90 -14.48 16.76 1.05
C HIS A 90 -13.40 15.80 0.53
N SER A 91 -12.51 16.34 -0.31
CA SER A 91 -11.39 15.60 -0.89
C SER A 91 -10.09 15.93 -0.17
N SER A 92 -9.35 14.91 0.24
CA SER A 92 -7.96 15.03 0.70
C SER A 92 -7.02 14.26 -0.21
N LYS A 93 -5.76 14.71 -0.32
CA LYS A 93 -4.71 14.07 -1.12
C LYS A 93 -3.50 13.79 -0.26
N ASN A 94 -2.94 12.59 -0.38
CA ASN A 94 -1.75 12.15 0.33
C ASN A 94 -0.83 11.42 -0.65
N VAL A 95 0.49 11.52 -0.44
CA VAL A 95 1.49 10.80 -1.23
C VAL A 95 2.19 9.80 -0.32
N TYR A 96 2.18 8.54 -0.71
CA TYR A 96 2.86 7.45 -0.01
C TYR A 96 4.00 6.93 -0.88
N SER A 97 5.20 6.88 -0.32
CA SER A 97 6.40 6.54 -1.07
C SER A 97 7.12 5.35 -0.46
N LEU A 98 7.71 4.52 -1.32
CA LEU A 98 8.62 3.45 -0.93
C LEU A 98 10.07 3.96 -1.01
N PHE A 99 10.53 4.67 0.03
CA PHE A 99 11.85 5.34 0.01
C PHE A 99 13.05 4.40 0.24
N ASP A 100 12.88 3.20 0.81
CA ASP A 100 14.03 2.41 1.32
C ASP A 100 14.53 1.29 0.38
N ILE A 101 13.70 0.75 -0.53
CA ILE A 101 14.19 -0.25 -1.51
C ILE A 101 14.67 0.41 -2.81
N ALA A 102 14.35 1.68 -2.98
CA ALA A 102 14.40 2.38 -4.24
C ALA A 102 15.77 2.87 -4.70
N TYR A 103 16.78 2.83 -3.82
CA TYR A 103 18.18 2.97 -4.21
C TYR A 103 18.72 1.71 -4.94
N MET A 104 17.86 0.86 -5.46
CA MET A 104 18.28 -0.20 -6.38
C MET A 104 18.59 0.39 -7.75
N ASN A 105 19.73 -0.02 -8.30
CA ASN A 105 20.04 0.28 -9.68
C ASN A 105 18.97 -0.37 -10.57
N ALA A 106 18.28 0.40 -11.42
CA ALA A 106 17.30 -0.18 -12.32
C ALA A 106 17.95 -1.18 -13.30
N ASP A 107 19.27 -1.08 -13.52
CA ASP A 107 20.07 -2.10 -14.21
C ASP A 107 20.03 -3.49 -13.52
N TRP A 108 19.64 -3.57 -12.24
CA TRP A 108 19.42 -4.83 -11.52
C TRP A 108 18.02 -5.40 -11.75
N LEU A 109 17.12 -4.62 -12.34
CA LEU A 109 15.77 -5.05 -12.70
C LEU A 109 15.81 -5.50 -14.15
N TYR A 110 16.21 -6.76 -14.38
CA TYR A 110 16.32 -7.34 -15.73
C TYR A 110 14.97 -7.80 -16.31
N SER A 111 13.92 -7.75 -15.50
CA SER A 111 12.56 -8.21 -15.79
C SER A 111 11.57 -7.40 -14.98
N GLU A 112 10.28 -7.69 -15.12
CA GLU A 112 9.24 -7.15 -14.26
C GLU A 112 9.54 -7.47 -12.79
N HIS A 113 9.27 -6.51 -11.91
CA HIS A 113 9.43 -6.64 -10.48
C HIS A 113 8.18 -6.20 -9.73
N VAL A 114 7.85 -6.95 -8.68
CA VAL A 114 6.77 -6.66 -7.76
C VAL A 114 7.33 -5.93 -6.55
N PHE A 115 6.82 -4.73 -6.33
CA PHE A 115 7.09 -3.92 -5.15
C PHE A 115 5.90 -3.98 -4.21
N LEU A 116 6.15 -4.33 -2.95
CA LEU A 116 5.15 -4.49 -1.91
C LEU A 116 5.56 -3.69 -0.67
N TRP A 117 4.68 -2.82 -0.19
CA TRP A 117 4.91 -2.00 1.00
C TRP A 117 3.60 -1.70 1.72
N ASN A 118 3.69 -1.23 2.96
CA ASN A 118 2.52 -0.84 3.73
C ASN A 118 2.73 0.49 4.44
N HIS A 119 1.64 1.24 4.60
CA HIS A 119 1.63 2.48 5.34
C HIS A 119 0.49 2.47 6.36
N TRP A 120 0.80 2.91 7.57
CA TRP A 120 -0.12 2.97 8.70
C TRP A 120 -0.65 4.39 8.85
N PHE A 121 -1.94 4.52 9.10
CA PHE A 121 -2.56 5.79 9.44
C PHE A 121 -2.61 5.93 10.95
N PHE A 122 -2.09 7.05 11.44
CA PHE A 122 -2.27 7.41 12.83
C PHE A 122 -3.63 8.09 13.07
N ASN A 123 -4.18 8.83 12.09
CA ASN A 123 -5.41 9.63 12.26
C ASN A 123 -6.32 9.64 11.00
N MET A 124 -6.99 8.53 10.66
CA MET A 124 -8.11 8.53 9.68
C MET A 124 -9.42 8.25 10.43
N GLU A 125 -9.77 9.13 11.37
CA GLU A 125 -10.97 8.99 12.22
C GLU A 125 -12.26 9.13 11.40
N ASP A 126 -12.23 9.91 10.32
CA ASP A 126 -13.34 10.05 9.39
C ASP A 126 -13.22 9.05 8.25
N GLY A 127 -14.09 8.03 8.27
CA GLY A 127 -14.17 7.04 7.20
C GLY A 127 -14.49 7.71 5.86
N PHE A 128 -13.58 7.60 4.90
CA PHE A 128 -13.83 8.01 3.52
C PHE A 128 -14.78 7.03 2.82
N VAL A 129 -15.51 7.53 1.82
CA VAL A 129 -16.44 6.75 1.01
C VAL A 129 -15.78 6.27 -0.27
N GLU A 130 -14.87 7.06 -0.83
CA GLU A 130 -14.15 6.75 -2.06
C GLU A 130 -12.66 7.00 -1.88
N ALA A 131 -11.85 6.13 -2.47
CA ALA A 131 -10.41 6.30 -2.57
C ALA A 131 -9.95 6.00 -3.99
N SER A 132 -9.05 6.84 -4.51
CA SER A 132 -8.32 6.60 -5.75
C SER A 132 -6.83 6.61 -5.49
N PHE A 133 -6.10 5.80 -6.26
CA PHE A 133 -4.67 5.59 -6.12
C PHE A 133 -4.03 5.63 -7.49
N GLN A 134 -2.93 6.38 -7.61
CA GLN A 134 -2.12 6.49 -8.80
C GLN A 134 -0.67 6.17 -8.44
N PHE A 135 -0.16 5.10 -9.01
CA PHE A 135 1.20 4.63 -8.84
C PHE A 135 2.09 5.16 -9.94
N TYR A 136 3.33 5.50 -9.60
CA TYR A 136 4.33 5.95 -10.57
C TYR A 136 5.73 5.83 -9.99
N PRO A 137 6.74 5.57 -10.84
CA PRO A 137 8.12 5.78 -10.46
C PRO A 137 8.40 7.27 -10.32
N THR A 138 9.22 7.65 -9.34
CA THR A 138 9.74 9.01 -9.23
C THR A 138 11.21 9.07 -9.51
N TYR A 139 11.56 10.12 -10.26
CA TYR A 139 12.89 10.53 -10.66
C TYR A 139 13.52 9.73 -11.82
N PRO A 140 14.00 10.41 -12.88
CA PRO A 140 13.90 11.84 -13.18
C PRO A 140 12.61 12.25 -13.93
N VAL A 141 11.76 11.30 -14.37
CA VAL A 141 10.49 11.59 -15.09
C VAL A 141 9.35 10.70 -14.56
N PHE A 142 8.16 11.28 -14.41
CA PHE A 142 6.94 10.56 -14.00
C PHE A 142 6.45 9.69 -15.18
N ASP A 143 6.80 8.41 -15.17
CA ASP A 143 6.33 7.47 -16.20
C ASP A 143 5.28 6.52 -15.63
N TYR A 144 4.01 6.91 -15.77
CA TYR A 144 2.88 6.11 -15.33
C TYR A 144 2.75 4.77 -16.09
N GLU A 145 3.36 4.64 -17.28
CA GLU A 145 3.29 3.42 -18.09
C GLU A 145 4.27 2.35 -17.61
N ALA A 146 5.30 2.74 -16.86
CA ALA A 146 6.26 1.83 -16.26
C ALA A 146 5.65 0.98 -15.14
N ILE A 147 4.55 1.43 -14.51
CA ILE A 147 3.75 0.59 -13.62
C ILE A 147 2.64 -0.10 -14.43
N ILE A 148 2.82 -1.38 -14.71
CA ILE A 148 1.96 -2.14 -15.60
C ILE A 148 0.76 -2.78 -14.89
N LYS A 149 0.87 -3.02 -13.59
CA LYS A 149 -0.20 -3.53 -12.72
C LYS A 149 -0.06 -2.94 -11.33
N CYS A 150 -1.16 -2.83 -10.59
CA CYS A 150 -1.12 -2.36 -9.21
C CYS A 150 -2.19 -3.02 -8.34
N GLY A 151 -2.01 -2.94 -7.03
CA GLY A 151 -2.94 -3.47 -6.05
C GLY A 151 -2.93 -2.68 -4.76
N VAL A 152 -4.09 -2.65 -4.11
CA VAL A 152 -4.29 -2.06 -2.80
C VAL A 152 -5.10 -3.01 -1.93
N HIS A 153 -4.60 -3.24 -0.72
CA HIS A 153 -5.30 -3.99 0.32
C HIS A 153 -5.49 -3.09 1.55
N PRO A 154 -6.72 -2.61 1.83
CA PRO A 154 -7.01 -1.83 3.03
C PRO A 154 -6.86 -2.68 4.30
N MET A 155 -6.20 -2.12 5.30
CA MET A 155 -5.97 -2.74 6.61
C MET A 155 -6.94 -2.16 7.62
N PHE A 156 -7.61 -3.01 8.40
CA PHE A 156 -8.62 -2.58 9.37
C PHE A 156 -8.22 -2.95 10.79
N GLY A 157 -8.43 -2.03 11.72
CA GLY A 157 -8.28 -2.27 13.15
C GLY A 157 -9.37 -3.20 13.66
N GLU A 158 -9.01 -3.99 14.67
CA GLU A 158 -10.02 -4.67 15.47
C GLU A 158 -10.93 -3.60 16.10
N LYS A 159 -12.24 -3.82 16.06
CA LYS A 159 -13.18 -2.98 16.82
C LYS A 159 -12.72 -3.03 18.28
N GLY A 160 -12.51 -1.86 18.88
CA GLY A 160 -11.92 -1.72 20.20
C GLY A 160 -12.38 -2.80 21.18
N ILE A 161 -11.41 -3.51 21.76
CA ILE A 161 -11.48 -3.76 23.19
C ILE A 161 -11.72 -2.37 23.76
N ASN A 162 -12.89 -2.18 24.38
CA ASN A 162 -13.21 -0.96 25.11
C ASN A 162 -11.93 -0.54 25.85
N HIS A 163 -11.43 0.67 25.61
CA HIS A 163 -10.61 1.29 26.63
C HIS A 163 -11.44 1.18 27.90
N GLU A 164 -11.03 0.29 28.80
CA GLU A 164 -11.64 0.14 30.11
C GLU A 164 -11.80 1.56 30.61
N LYS A 165 -13.05 1.99 30.76
CA LYS A 165 -13.35 3.17 31.56
C LYS A 165 -12.66 2.84 32.87
N LYS A 166 -11.60 3.58 33.20
CA LYS A 166 -11.10 3.59 34.57
C LYS A 166 -12.34 3.83 35.42
N GLU A 167 -12.73 2.82 36.19
CA GLU A 167 -13.72 3.00 37.24
C GLU A 167 -13.19 4.15 38.08
N GLU A 168 -13.88 5.28 38.05
CA GLU A 168 -13.68 6.32 39.04
C GLU A 168 -13.98 5.66 40.39
N GLU A 169 -12.95 5.49 41.21
CA GLU A 169 -13.13 5.09 42.61
C GLU A 169 -14.13 6.06 43.25
N PRO A 170 -15.18 5.56 43.93
CA PRO A 170 -16.11 6.44 44.61
C PRO A 170 -15.39 7.20 45.73
N PRO A 171 -15.77 8.46 45.99
CA PRO A 171 -15.07 9.29 46.96
C PRO A 171 -15.14 8.66 48.35
N GLN A 172 -13.98 8.40 48.94
CA GLN A 172 -13.87 8.05 50.35
C GLN A 172 -14.32 9.25 51.19
N GLN A 173 -15.50 9.15 51.80
CA GLN A 173 -15.92 10.04 52.88
C GLN A 173 -15.13 9.68 54.15
N ARG A 174 -14.39 10.65 54.69
CA ARG A 174 -14.02 10.74 56.11
C ARG A 174 -14.26 12.15 56.59
#